data_AF-A0A3D5WD50-F1
#
_entry.id   AF-A0A3D5WD50-F1
#
_cell.length_a   1.000
_cell.length_b   1.000
_cell.length_c   1.000
_cell.angle_alpha   90.00
_cell.angle_beta   90.00
_cell.angle_gamma   90.00
#
_symmetry.space_group_name_H-M   'P 1'
#
loop_
_entity.id
_entity.type
_entity.pdbx_description
1 polymer ?
#
loop_
_entity_poly.entity_id
_entity_poly.type
_entity_poly.pdbx_seq_one_letter_code
_entity_poly.pdbx_strand_id
1 'polypeptide(L)' 'MKRRVVVTGLGAVTPLGIGAEKTWKALCAGKSGIGRISRFDTTNFQTKIAGEVKDFDPEDFLDKKQVRRMDSFV' A
#
# COMPACT_ATOMS: atom_id res chain seq x y z
N MET A 1 -4.72 36.56 13.48
CA MET A 1 -3.50 35.75 13.23
C MET A 1 -3.90 34.35 12.78
N LYS A 2 -3.24 33.77 11.76
CA LYS A 2 -3.47 32.38 11.34
C LYS A 2 -2.66 31.43 12.24
N ARG A 3 -3.24 30.29 12.65
CA ARG A 3 -2.53 29.25 13.42
C ARG A 3 -1.51 28.54 12.54
N ARG A 4 -0.33 28.23 13.10
CA ARG A 4 0.67 27.37 12.45
C ARG A 4 0.26 25.91 12.65
N VAL A 5 0.32 25.14 11.57
CA VAL A 5 0.02 23.71 11.56
C VAL A 5 1.26 22.98 11.05
N VAL A 6 1.60 21.86 11.68
CA VAL A 6 2.75 21.02 11.32
C VAL A 6 2.31 19.55 11.25
N VAL A 7 3.07 18.75 10.51
CA VAL A 7 2.91 17.30 10.44
C VAL A 7 3.78 16.66 11.51
N THR A 8 3.20 15.83 12.37
CA THR A 8 3.90 15.16 13.48
C THR A 8 4.05 13.65 13.30
N GLY A 9 3.43 13.08 12.26
CA GLY A 9 3.49 11.65 11.99
C GLY A 9 3.15 11.34 10.53
N LEU A 10 3.73 10.26 10.03
CA LEU A 10 3.54 9.76 8.66
C LEU A 10 3.32 8.24 8.72
N GLY A 11 2.34 7.76 7.94
CA GLY A 11 2.09 6.35 7.71
C GLY A 11 1.82 6.13 6.23
N ALA A 12 2.33 5.03 5.68
CA ALA A 12 2.17 4.70 4.27
C ALA A 12 2.08 3.19 4.08
N VAL A 13 1.16 2.75 3.22
CA VAL A 13 1.05 1.37 2.76
C VAL A 13 1.16 1.42 1.24
N THR A 14 2.27 0.94 0.68
CA THR A 14 2.58 1.13 -0.74
C THR A 14 3.17 -0.14 -1.36
N PRO A 15 3.22 -0.22 -2.71
CA PRO A 15 3.91 -1.31 -3.40
C PRO A 15 5.44 -1.32 -3.17
N LEU A 16 5.99 -0.22 -2.66
CA LEU A 16 7.40 -0.10 -2.28
C LEU A 16 7.66 -0.56 -0.84
N GLY A 17 6.62 -0.73 -0.04
CA GLY A 17 6.68 -1.24 1.33
C GLY A 17 5.58 -0.70 2.24
N ILE A 18 5.41 -1.40 3.36
CA ILE A 18 4.57 -0.97 4.48
C ILE A 18 5.44 -0.13 5.43
N GLY A 19 4.95 1.04 5.80
CA GLY A 19 5.66 2.04 6.59
C GLY A 19 6.28 3.16 5.74
N ALA A 20 6.28 4.38 6.31
CA ALA A 20 6.82 5.57 5.65
C ALA A 20 8.32 5.44 5.35
N GLU A 21 9.11 4.93 6.30
CA GLU A 21 10.56 4.77 6.14
C GLU A 21 10.92 3.78 5.03
N LYS A 22 10.27 2.59 5.01
CA LYS A 22 10.51 1.56 4.00
C LYS A 22 10.15 2.07 2.60
N THR A 23 8.99 2.71 2.48
CA THR A 23 8.55 3.36 1.24
C THR A 23 9.58 4.39 0.76
N TRP A 24 10.00 5.29 1.65
CA TRP A 24 10.94 6.36 1.31
C TRP A 24 12.30 5.83 0.88
N LYS A 25 12.87 4.87 1.61
CA LYS A 25 14.16 4.26 1.29
C LYS A 25 14.14 3.58 -0.08
N ALA A 26 13.07 2.84 -0.40
CA ALA A 26 12.92 2.18 -1.69
C ALA A 26 12.75 3.19 -2.83
N LEU A 27 11.97 4.25 -2.60
CA LEU A 27 11.77 5.35 -3.55
C LEU A 27 13.09 6.06 -3.88
N CYS A 28 13.85 6.48 -2.86
CA CYS A 28 15.15 7.13 -3.05
C CYS A 28 16.18 6.22 -3.73
N ALA A 29 16.06 4.90 -3.54
CA ALA A 29 16.91 3.92 -4.22
C ALA A 29 16.45 3.60 -5.66
N GLY A 30 15.42 4.27 -6.18
CA GLY A 30 14.91 4.06 -7.54
C GLY A 30 14.28 2.67 -7.75
N LYS A 31 13.83 2.01 -6.69
CA LYS A 31 13.20 0.68 -6.81
C LYS A 31 11.81 0.82 -7.41
N SER A 32 11.46 -0.08 -8.33
CA SER A 32 10.09 -0.18 -8.83
C SER A 32 9.25 -1.07 -7.91
N GLY A 33 8.06 -0.61 -7.57
CA GLY A 33 7.03 -1.40 -6.89
C GLY A 33 6.09 -2.14 -7.85
N ILE A 34 6.31 -2.01 -9.16
CA ILE A 34 5.44 -2.60 -10.19
C ILE A 34 5.86 -4.05 -10.47
N GLY A 35 4.87 -4.94 -10.49
CA GLY A 35 5.05 -6.36 -10.83
C GLY A 35 3.87 -6.90 -11.63
N ARG A 36 3.88 -8.21 -11.89
CA ARG A 36 2.71 -8.90 -12.47
C ARG A 36 1.57 -8.88 -11.46
N ILE A 37 0.35 -8.67 -11.95
CA ILE A 37 -0.87 -8.78 -11.15
C ILE A 37 -0.99 -10.22 -10.64
N SER A 38 -1.17 -10.37 -9.32
CA SER A 38 -1.34 -11.65 -8.65
C SER A 38 -2.72 -11.79 -7.99
N ARG A 39 -3.44 -10.68 -7.81
CA ARG A 39 -4.74 -10.66 -7.13
C ARG A 39 -5.89 -11.30 -7.90
N PHE A 40 -5.77 -11.40 -9.23
CA PHE A 40 -6.79 -12.01 -10.09
C PHE A 40 -6.19 -12.50 -11.41
N ASP A 41 -6.95 -13.31 -12.16
CA ASP A 41 -6.54 -13.78 -13.49
C ASP A 41 -6.61 -12.66 -14.54
N THR A 42 -5.45 -12.35 -15.14
CA THR A 42 -5.31 -11.29 -16.14
C THR A 42 -5.27 -11.82 -17.58
N THR A 43 -5.59 -13.10 -17.82
CA THR A 43 -5.48 -13.73 -19.14
C THR A 43 -6.16 -12.92 -20.25
N ASN A 44 -7.36 -12.42 -20.01
CA ASN A 44 -8.18 -11.66 -20.96
C ASN A 44 -7.95 -10.13 -20.92
N PHE A 45 -6.95 -9.66 -20.17
CA PHE A 45 -6.66 -8.24 -20.01
C PHE A 45 -5.44 -7.83 -20.82
N GLN A 46 -5.50 -6.62 -21.40
CA GLN A 46 -4.36 -6.03 -22.12
C GLN A 46 -3.22 -5.68 -21.15
N THR A 47 -3.55 -5.11 -19.98
CA THR A 47 -2.58 -4.75 -18.94
C THR A 47 -2.47 -5.89 -17.92
N LYS A 48 -1.24 -6.33 -17.65
CA LYS A 48 -0.93 -7.46 -16.74
C LYS A 48 -0.01 -7.08 -15.59
N ILE A 49 0.21 -5.78 -15.40
CA ILE A 49 1.09 -5.23 -14.38
C ILE A 49 0.34 -4.27 -13.47
N ALA A 50 0.72 -4.25 -12.20
CA ALA A 50 0.19 -3.32 -11.19
C ALA A 50 1.22 -3.10 -10.08
N GLY A 51 1.02 -2.03 -9.31
CA GLY A 51 1.68 -1.84 -8.02
C GLY A 51 0.84 -2.48 -6.93
N GLU A 52 1.01 -3.77 -6.68
CA GLU A 52 0.32 -4.45 -5.59
C GLU A 52 1.09 -4.26 -4.27
N VAL A 53 0.36 -3.95 -3.20
CA VAL A 53 0.92 -3.99 -1.84
C VAL A 53 1.19 -5.45 -1.49
N LYS A 54 2.44 -5.75 -1.13
CA LYS A 54 2.91 -7.08 -0.72
C LYS A 54 2.93 -7.19 0.79
N ASP A 55 2.68 -8.40 1.29
CA ASP A 55 2.82 -8.77 2.70
C ASP A 55 1.99 -7.91 3.66
N PHE A 56 0.84 -7.40 3.21
CA PHE A 56 -0.10 -6.67 4.07
C PHE A 56 -1.12 -7.63 4.65
N ASP A 57 -1.11 -7.78 5.98
CA ASP A 57 -2.14 -8.49 6.73
C ASP A 57 -3.01 -7.47 7.49
N PRO A 58 -4.31 -7.33 7.15
CA PRO A 58 -5.21 -6.44 7.88
C PRO A 58 -5.51 -6.92 9.31
N GLU A 59 -5.30 -8.21 9.63
CA GLU A 59 -5.50 -8.75 10.99
C GLU A 59 -4.45 -8.24 11.99
N ASP A 60 -3.32 -7.71 11.52
CA ASP A 60 -2.32 -7.03 12.36
C ASP A 60 -2.85 -5.71 12.98
N PHE A 61 -3.94 -5.16 12.42
CA PHE A 61 -4.47 -3.84 12.79
C PHE A 61 -5.93 -3.87 13.24
N LEU A 62 -6.68 -4.89 12.83
CA LEU A 62 -8.13 -4.97 13.01
C LEU A 62 -8.53 -6.40 13.40
N ASP A 63 -9.62 -6.53 14.14
CA ASP A 63 -10.16 -7.86 14.41
C ASP A 63 -10.82 -8.47 13.16
N LYS A 64 -10.89 -9.81 13.11
CA LYS A 64 -11.45 -10.55 11.96
C LYS A 64 -12.86 -10.11 11.54
N LYS A 65 -13.71 -9.67 12.48
CA LYS A 65 -15.08 -9.24 12.19
C LYS A 65 -15.07 -7.85 11.54
N GLN A 66 -14.15 -6.98 11.95
CA GLN A 66 -13.94 -5.68 11.31
C GLN A 66 -13.33 -5.83 9.92
N VAL A 67 -12.30 -6.66 9.75
CA VAL A 67 -11.65 -6.90 8.45
C VAL A 67 -12.67 -7.33 7.39
N ARG A 68 -13.57 -8.26 7.71
CA ARG A 68 -14.61 -8.74 6.77
C ARG A 68 -15.63 -7.67 6.35
N ARG A 69 -15.74 -6.58 7.11
CA ARG A 69 -16.69 -5.48 6.84
C ARG A 69 -16.02 -4.31 6.13
N MET A 70 -14.71 -4.34 5.97
CA MET A 70 -13.93 -3.29 5.34
C MET A 70 -13.51 -3.72 3.95
N ASP A 71 -13.67 -2.82 2.99
CA ASP A 71 -13.12 -3.01 1.65
C ASP A 71 -11.60 -2.80 1.68
N SER A 72 -10.88 -3.46 0.77
CA SER A 72 -9.44 -3.25 0.63
C SER A 72 -9.06 -1.90 0.01
N PHE A 73 -10.05 -1.11 -0.42
CA PHE A 73 -9.96 0.14 -1.16
C PHE A 73 -9.02 0.04 -2.36
N VAL A 74 -9.59 -0.22 -3.54
CA VAL A 74 -8.86 -0.31 -4.83
C VAL A 74 -8.64 1.08 -5.43
#